data_AF-A0A938LW86-F1
#
_entry.id   AF-A0A938LW86-F1
#
_cell.length_a   1.000
_cell.length_b   1.000
_cell.length_c   1.000
_cell.angle_alpha   90.00
_cell.angle_beta   90.00
_cell.angle_gamma   90.00
#
_symmetry.space_group_name_H-M   'P 1'
#
loop_
_entity.id
_entity.type
_entity.pdbx_description
1 polymer ?
#
loop_
_entity_poly.entity_id
_entity_poly.type
_entity_poly.pdbx_seq_one_letter_code
_entity_poly.pdbx_strand_id
1 'polypeptide(L)'
;LNFGLGHLDVFAWVGGFSSAPNTRPPAELVPDPAAAREKLRLLWLACGNQDGLIRISQGVQRYLKENNVPHVWHVDSHGHDGATWAKNLCLFAQHIFKTPAAAAAPASKFVLRVDCGAFAPYKDKFGNIWAADQEQGAGRTWGADNGMTIDRPNVGITGTEIARIYETERYSMGSYKFTVPNGKYTVRLHFAETFEGITGPEMRVFSVSVPGPAGLKDLDLFKTVGFLKPLVKEYQGVSVENGQLGIGFTPNIENPQICGIEILAE
;
A
#
# COMPACT_ATOMS: atom_id res chain seq x y z
N LEU A 1 -0.89 -20.41 -24.40
CA LEU A 1 -0.75 -21.65 -23.59
C LEU A 1 0.16 -22.69 -24.24
N ASN A 2 -0.13 -23.20 -25.45
CA ASN A 2 0.68 -24.24 -26.12
C ASN A 2 2.18 -23.94 -26.18
N PHE A 3 2.55 -22.70 -26.46
CA PHE A 3 3.96 -22.28 -26.51
C PHE A 3 4.50 -22.04 -25.09
N GLY A 4 3.91 -21.10 -24.33
CA GLY A 4 4.42 -20.74 -23.01
C GLY A 4 4.57 -21.91 -22.04
N LEU A 5 3.58 -22.82 -21.97
CA LEU A 5 3.63 -23.99 -21.09
C LEU A 5 4.55 -25.11 -21.61
N GLY A 6 4.85 -25.13 -22.92
CA GLY A 6 5.78 -26.09 -23.53
C GLY A 6 7.26 -25.67 -23.40
N HIS A 7 7.53 -24.44 -22.95
CA HIS A 7 8.87 -23.84 -22.91
C HIS A 7 9.10 -23.11 -21.58
N LEU A 8 8.96 -23.83 -20.46
CA LEU A 8 9.07 -23.27 -19.09
C LEU A 8 10.49 -22.77 -18.73
N ASP A 9 11.50 -23.13 -19.53
CA ASP A 9 12.86 -22.59 -19.47
C ASP A 9 12.96 -21.18 -20.05
N VAL A 10 12.02 -20.79 -20.91
CA VAL A 10 11.97 -19.46 -21.55
C VAL A 10 10.89 -18.58 -20.92
N PHE A 11 9.71 -19.14 -20.63
CA PHE A 11 8.54 -18.37 -20.18
C PHE A 11 8.16 -18.69 -18.73
N ALA A 12 8.47 -17.78 -17.83
CA ALA A 12 8.04 -17.87 -16.42
C ALA A 12 6.68 -17.16 -16.14
N TRP A 13 6.19 -16.32 -17.06
CA TRP A 13 4.87 -15.68 -16.97
C TRP A 13 4.06 -16.00 -18.21
N VAL A 14 2.91 -16.65 -18.04
CA VAL A 14 2.08 -17.13 -19.16
C VAL A 14 0.64 -16.69 -18.94
N GLY A 15 0.07 -15.99 -19.92
CA GLY A 15 -1.33 -15.57 -19.94
C GLY A 15 -2.12 -16.29 -21.04
N GLY A 16 -3.31 -16.78 -20.71
CA GLY A 16 -4.28 -17.33 -21.64
C GLY A 16 -5.63 -16.63 -21.47
N PHE A 17 -6.11 -15.97 -22.52
CA PHE A 17 -7.39 -15.25 -22.54
C PHE A 17 -8.28 -15.90 -23.60
N SER A 18 -9.41 -16.49 -23.19
CA SER A 18 -10.24 -17.36 -24.02
C SER A 18 -9.47 -18.49 -24.71
N SER A 19 -8.39 -18.96 -24.07
CA SER A 19 -7.50 -19.92 -24.71
C SER A 19 -8.09 -21.33 -24.70
N ALA A 20 -8.34 -21.86 -25.90
CA ALA A 20 -8.59 -23.27 -26.15
C ALA A 20 -7.34 -23.86 -26.84
N PRO A 21 -6.32 -24.32 -26.09
CA PRO A 21 -5.01 -24.69 -26.63
C PRO A 21 -5.07 -25.93 -27.54
N ASN A 22 -5.50 -25.74 -28.79
CA ASN A 22 -5.80 -26.79 -29.77
C ASN A 22 -6.69 -27.91 -29.20
N THR A 23 -7.52 -27.59 -28.23
CA THR A 23 -8.35 -28.53 -27.45
C THR A 23 -7.59 -29.75 -26.89
N ARG A 24 -6.27 -29.64 -26.72
CA ARG A 24 -5.45 -30.72 -26.18
C ARG A 24 -5.87 -31.05 -24.73
N PRO A 25 -5.76 -32.32 -24.30
CA PRO A 25 -5.94 -32.69 -22.92
C PRO A 25 -4.99 -31.89 -21.99
N PRO A 26 -5.42 -31.49 -20.78
CA PRO A 26 -4.57 -30.74 -19.86
C PRO A 26 -3.23 -31.42 -19.52
N ALA A 27 -3.23 -32.76 -19.43
CA ALA A 27 -2.01 -33.54 -19.17
C ALA A 27 -0.99 -33.48 -20.32
N GLU A 28 -1.41 -33.24 -21.56
CA GLU A 28 -0.49 -33.00 -22.67
C GLU A 28 0.02 -31.56 -22.69
N LEU A 29 -0.77 -30.63 -22.17
CA LEU A 29 -0.42 -29.21 -22.10
C LEU A 29 0.56 -28.92 -20.97
N VAL A 30 0.43 -29.64 -19.85
CA VAL A 30 1.30 -29.55 -18.67
C VAL A 30 1.70 -30.97 -18.25
N PRO A 31 2.59 -31.64 -18.99
CA PRO A 31 2.97 -33.03 -18.73
C PRO A 31 3.79 -33.19 -17.44
N ASP A 32 4.43 -32.13 -16.98
CA ASP A 32 5.15 -32.09 -15.70
C ASP A 32 4.62 -30.93 -14.82
N PRO A 33 3.59 -31.20 -13.99
CA PRO A 33 3.08 -30.20 -13.05
C PRO A 33 4.10 -29.77 -12.00
N ALA A 34 5.09 -30.59 -11.68
CA ALA A 34 6.13 -30.22 -10.70
C ALA A 34 7.04 -29.14 -11.26
N ALA A 35 7.51 -29.31 -12.50
CA ALA A 35 8.26 -28.27 -13.20
C ALA A 35 7.43 -26.98 -13.37
N ALA A 36 6.13 -27.10 -13.64
CA ALA A 36 5.24 -25.94 -13.73
C ALA A 36 5.15 -25.17 -12.40
N ARG A 37 5.05 -25.87 -11.26
CA ARG A 37 5.05 -25.24 -9.92
C ARG A 37 6.34 -24.48 -9.62
N GLU A 38 7.47 -25.06 -10.01
CA GLU A 38 8.79 -24.50 -9.71
C GLU A 38 9.13 -23.31 -10.61
N LYS A 39 8.82 -23.42 -11.91
CA LYS A 39 9.33 -22.49 -12.93
C LYS A 39 8.37 -21.35 -13.26
N LEU A 40 7.07 -21.53 -13.10
CA LEU A 40 6.10 -20.46 -13.37
C LEU A 40 6.03 -19.49 -12.19
N ARG A 41 6.28 -18.22 -12.47
CA ARG A 41 6.02 -17.10 -11.56
C ARG A 41 4.57 -16.62 -11.63
N LEU A 42 3.93 -16.78 -12.79
CA LEU A 42 2.51 -16.50 -12.97
C LEU A 42 1.94 -17.33 -14.12
N LEU A 43 0.83 -18.00 -13.85
CA LEU A 43 -0.05 -18.55 -14.86
C LEU A 43 -1.42 -17.89 -14.73
N TRP A 44 -1.82 -17.11 -15.74
CA TRP A 44 -3.14 -16.48 -15.79
C TRP A 44 -4.00 -17.20 -16.81
N LEU A 45 -5.13 -17.73 -16.37
CA LEU A 45 -6.09 -18.43 -17.20
C LEU A 45 -7.44 -17.73 -17.09
N ALA A 46 -7.94 -17.21 -18.21
CA ALA A 46 -9.19 -16.50 -18.24
C ALA A 46 -10.06 -16.85 -19.45
N CYS A 47 -11.37 -16.77 -19.27
CA CYS A 47 -12.35 -17.03 -20.32
C CYS A 47 -13.71 -16.43 -19.92
N GLY A 48 -14.47 -15.88 -20.87
CA GLY A 48 -15.81 -15.38 -20.61
C GLY A 48 -16.84 -16.51 -20.43
N ASN A 49 -17.87 -16.31 -19.61
CA ASN A 49 -18.87 -17.34 -19.32
C ASN A 49 -19.84 -17.62 -20.49
N GLN A 50 -19.85 -16.76 -21.51
CA GLN A 50 -20.60 -16.98 -22.76
C GLN A 50 -19.71 -17.54 -23.88
N ASP A 51 -18.42 -17.75 -23.61
CA ASP A 51 -17.49 -18.34 -24.57
C ASP A 51 -17.83 -19.82 -24.80
N GLY A 52 -18.10 -20.19 -26.06
CA GLY A 52 -18.45 -21.55 -26.44
C GLY A 52 -17.38 -22.60 -26.12
N LEU A 53 -16.13 -22.17 -25.86
CA LEU A 53 -14.99 -23.03 -25.54
C LEU A 53 -14.61 -23.00 -24.06
N ILE A 54 -15.39 -22.35 -23.18
CA ILE A 54 -15.07 -22.24 -21.75
C ILE A 54 -14.79 -23.60 -21.07
N ARG A 55 -15.46 -24.67 -21.52
CA ARG A 55 -15.27 -26.02 -20.97
C ARG A 55 -13.82 -26.51 -21.10
N ILE A 56 -13.11 -26.09 -22.15
CA ILE A 56 -11.70 -26.43 -22.36
C ILE A 56 -10.84 -25.72 -21.32
N SER A 57 -11.05 -24.42 -21.12
CA SER A 57 -10.34 -23.63 -20.10
C SER A 57 -10.62 -24.15 -18.69
N GLN A 58 -11.86 -24.51 -18.37
CA GLN A 58 -12.23 -25.13 -17.10
C GLN A 58 -11.54 -26.49 -16.89
N GLY A 59 -11.39 -27.29 -17.95
CA GLY A 59 -10.64 -28.55 -17.91
C GLY A 59 -9.18 -28.34 -17.51
N VAL A 60 -8.51 -27.35 -18.11
CA VAL A 60 -7.13 -26.98 -17.76
C VAL A 60 -7.05 -26.47 -16.32
N GLN A 61 -7.95 -25.56 -15.92
CA GLN A 61 -8.03 -25.03 -14.56
C GLN A 61 -8.18 -26.15 -13.52
N ARG A 62 -9.07 -27.12 -13.76
CA ARG A 62 -9.29 -28.24 -12.84
C ARG A 62 -8.03 -29.10 -12.69
N TYR A 63 -7.40 -29.46 -13.79
CA TYR A 63 -6.15 -30.23 -13.78
C TYR A 63 -5.04 -29.51 -13.00
N LEU A 64 -4.87 -28.21 -13.21
CA LEU A 64 -3.88 -27.40 -12.47
C LEU A 64 -4.19 -27.39 -10.97
N LYS A 65 -5.46 -27.29 -10.59
CA LYS A 65 -5.90 -27.32 -9.19
C LYS A 65 -5.64 -28.69 -8.54
N GLU A 66 -5.99 -29.78 -9.22
CA GLU A 66 -5.75 -31.15 -8.76
C GLU A 66 -4.25 -31.44 -8.56
N ASN A 67 -3.39 -30.83 -9.38
CA ASN A 67 -1.94 -30.97 -9.30
C ASN A 67 -1.25 -29.84 -8.50
N ASN A 68 -1.99 -29.01 -7.77
CA ASN A 68 -1.45 -27.92 -6.95
C ASN A 68 -0.54 -26.93 -7.71
N VAL A 69 -0.77 -26.70 -9.01
CA VAL A 69 -0.02 -25.71 -9.78
C VAL A 69 -0.59 -24.32 -9.50
N PRO A 70 0.18 -23.36 -8.95
CA PRO A 70 -0.30 -22.00 -8.73
C PRO A 70 -0.75 -21.34 -10.04
N HIS A 71 -1.98 -20.85 -10.06
CA HIS A 71 -2.53 -20.14 -11.21
C HIS A 71 -3.66 -19.21 -10.77
N VAL A 72 -3.91 -18.18 -11.58
CA VAL A 72 -5.11 -17.35 -11.49
C VAL A 72 -6.15 -17.88 -12.47
N TRP A 73 -7.37 -18.06 -11.98
CA TRP A 73 -8.53 -18.38 -12.80
C TRP A 73 -9.52 -17.20 -12.76
N HIS A 74 -9.80 -16.61 -13.93
CA HIS A 74 -10.71 -15.47 -14.04
C HIS A 74 -11.80 -15.73 -15.07
N VAL A 75 -13.06 -15.60 -14.67
CA VAL A 75 -14.22 -15.72 -15.56
C VAL A 75 -14.98 -14.41 -15.55
N ASP A 76 -15.17 -13.81 -16.72
CA ASP A 76 -16.01 -12.63 -16.90
C ASP A 76 -17.31 -12.96 -17.63
N SER A 77 -18.14 -11.93 -17.90
CA SER A 77 -19.49 -12.08 -18.44
C SER A 77 -19.60 -12.06 -19.96
N HIS A 78 -18.49 -11.97 -20.70
CA HIS A 78 -18.50 -11.83 -22.16
C HIS A 78 -18.31 -13.18 -22.87
N GLY A 79 -18.22 -13.15 -24.20
CA GLY A 79 -18.00 -14.31 -25.05
C GLY A 79 -16.54 -14.47 -25.48
N HIS A 80 -16.35 -15.16 -26.61
CA HIS A 80 -15.05 -15.30 -27.26
C HIS A 80 -14.70 -14.04 -28.06
N ASP A 81 -14.50 -12.92 -27.37
CA ASP A 81 -14.44 -11.61 -28.00
C ASP A 81 -13.35 -10.70 -27.43
N GLY A 82 -13.15 -9.57 -28.11
CA GLY A 82 -12.15 -8.57 -27.77
C GLY A 82 -12.34 -7.93 -26.39
N ALA A 83 -13.56 -7.91 -25.83
CA ALA A 83 -13.80 -7.35 -24.50
C ALA A 83 -13.19 -8.24 -23.42
N THR A 84 -13.38 -9.57 -23.52
CA THR A 84 -12.68 -10.56 -22.69
C THR A 84 -11.18 -10.37 -22.78
N TRP A 85 -10.63 -10.24 -24.00
CA TRP A 85 -9.18 -10.17 -24.20
C TRP A 85 -8.57 -8.88 -23.67
N ALA A 86 -9.17 -7.72 -23.98
CA ALA A 86 -8.66 -6.43 -23.53
C ALA A 86 -8.67 -6.32 -22.00
N LYS A 87 -9.77 -6.75 -21.36
CA LYS A 87 -9.89 -6.75 -19.90
C LYS A 87 -8.83 -7.65 -19.25
N ASN A 88 -8.72 -8.89 -19.71
CA ASN A 88 -7.79 -9.85 -19.11
C ASN A 88 -6.32 -9.52 -19.42
N LEU A 89 -6.03 -8.92 -20.57
CA LEU A 89 -4.70 -8.36 -20.85
C LEU A 89 -4.36 -7.25 -19.85
N CYS A 90 -5.29 -6.33 -19.58
CA CYS A 90 -5.07 -5.26 -18.59
C CYS A 90 -4.81 -5.83 -17.19
N LEU A 91 -5.63 -6.77 -16.73
CA LEU A 91 -5.44 -7.42 -15.44
C LEU A 91 -4.12 -8.18 -15.37
N PHE A 92 -3.81 -9.00 -16.38
CA PHE A 92 -2.55 -9.73 -16.47
C PHE A 92 -1.35 -8.77 -16.49
N ALA A 93 -1.41 -7.69 -17.26
CA ALA A 93 -0.40 -6.65 -17.35
C ALA A 93 -0.06 -6.05 -15.98
N GLN A 94 -1.05 -5.81 -15.12
CA GLN A 94 -0.83 -5.31 -13.76
C GLN A 94 -0.02 -6.29 -12.88
N HIS A 95 -0.07 -7.60 -13.17
CA HIS A 95 0.72 -8.61 -12.47
C HIS A 95 2.13 -8.80 -13.04
N ILE A 96 2.33 -8.61 -14.35
CA ILE A 96 3.63 -8.80 -15.03
C ILE A 96 4.46 -7.51 -15.07
N PHE A 97 3.82 -6.38 -15.36
CA PHE A 97 4.38 -5.03 -15.33
C PHE A 97 3.99 -4.38 -14.01
N LYS A 98 4.33 -5.07 -12.93
CA LYS A 98 4.62 -4.33 -11.71
C LYS A 98 5.74 -3.39 -12.12
N THR A 99 5.57 -2.08 -11.92
CA THR A 99 6.75 -1.25 -11.69
C THR A 99 7.57 -2.07 -10.70
N PRO A 100 8.81 -2.45 -11.02
CA PRO A 100 9.69 -2.86 -9.95
C PRO A 100 9.49 -1.78 -8.89
N ALA A 101 9.27 -2.14 -7.61
CA ALA A 101 9.74 -1.22 -6.59
C ALA A 101 11.14 -0.90 -7.07
N ALA A 102 11.34 0.34 -7.57
CA ALA A 102 12.48 0.70 -8.40
C ALA A 102 13.66 0.03 -7.72
N ALA A 103 14.46 -0.78 -8.43
CA ALA A 103 15.65 -1.36 -7.84
C ALA A 103 16.34 -0.19 -7.12
N ALA A 104 16.18 -0.21 -5.81
CA ALA A 104 16.11 1.04 -5.08
C ALA A 104 17.51 1.61 -5.19
N ALA A 105 17.62 2.85 -5.66
CA ALA A 105 18.74 3.64 -5.19
C ALA A 105 18.79 3.41 -3.67
N PRO A 106 19.92 2.95 -3.12
CA PRO A 106 19.98 2.49 -1.74
C PRO A 106 19.31 3.52 -0.84
N ALA A 107 18.46 3.04 0.09
CA ALA A 107 17.59 3.88 0.92
C ALA A 107 18.30 5.13 1.44
N SER A 108 19.61 5.06 1.71
CA SER A 108 20.63 6.08 2.08
C SER A 108 20.40 7.59 1.85
N LYS A 109 19.44 8.04 1.02
CA LYS A 109 19.05 9.46 0.88
C LYS A 109 17.55 9.71 0.82
N PHE A 110 16.70 8.70 1.01
CA PHE A 110 15.26 8.89 1.00
C PHE A 110 14.85 9.68 2.24
N VAL A 111 14.16 10.80 1.98
CA VAL A 111 13.60 11.67 3.00
C VAL A 111 12.23 12.12 2.51
N LEU A 112 11.20 11.82 3.29
CA LEU A 112 9.87 12.38 3.11
C LEU A 112 9.42 13.00 4.43
N ARG A 113 8.89 14.21 4.36
CA ARG A 113 8.23 14.89 5.46
C ARG A 113 6.86 15.33 5.00
N VAL A 114 5.84 15.06 5.80
CA VAL A 114 4.44 15.39 5.51
C VAL A 114 3.94 16.30 6.62
N ASP A 115 3.46 17.47 6.23
CA ASP A 115 2.70 18.38 7.09
C ASP A 115 1.23 17.94 7.00
N CYS A 116 0.79 17.10 7.93
CA CYS A 116 -0.51 16.43 7.89
C CYS A 116 -1.62 17.46 8.12
N GLY A 117 -2.59 17.52 7.22
CA GLY A 117 -3.63 18.55 7.22
C GLY A 117 -3.30 19.81 6.40
N ALA A 118 -2.05 20.02 5.99
CA ALA A 118 -1.69 21.18 5.18
C ALA A 118 -2.09 21.03 3.70
N PHE A 119 -2.56 22.12 3.10
CA PHE A 119 -2.93 22.19 1.68
C PHE A 119 -1.79 22.64 0.76
N ALA A 120 -0.67 23.09 1.32
CA ALA A 120 0.49 23.59 0.59
C ALA A 120 1.79 23.14 1.27
N PRO A 121 2.88 22.94 0.51
CA PRO A 121 4.16 22.59 1.10
C PRO A 121 4.70 23.73 1.96
N TYR A 122 5.44 23.38 3.00
CA TYR A 122 6.01 24.29 3.98
C TYR A 122 7.53 24.07 4.07
N LYS A 123 8.30 25.17 4.16
CA LYS A 123 9.73 25.12 4.48
C LYS A 123 9.94 25.60 5.90
N ASP A 124 10.48 24.74 6.74
CA ASP A 124 10.73 25.07 8.14
C ASP A 124 11.98 25.95 8.33
N LYS A 125 12.17 26.44 9.56
CA LYS A 125 13.29 27.31 9.93
C LYS A 125 14.66 26.66 9.75
N PHE A 126 14.73 25.33 9.76
CA PHE A 126 15.95 24.55 9.55
C PHE A 126 16.18 24.20 8.08
N GLY A 127 15.27 24.64 7.20
CA GLY A 127 15.35 24.44 5.76
C GLY A 127 14.77 23.11 5.27
N ASN A 128 14.14 22.32 6.14
CA ASN A 128 13.45 21.11 5.70
C ASN A 128 12.18 21.46 4.93
N ILE A 129 11.93 20.73 3.85
CA ILE A 129 10.69 20.84 3.08
C ILE A 129 9.72 19.77 3.57
N TRP A 130 8.54 20.22 3.97
CA TRP A 130 7.39 19.42 4.34
C TRP A 130 6.39 19.46 3.20
N ALA A 131 6.02 18.30 2.68
CA ALA A 131 5.01 18.17 1.64
C ALA A 131 3.61 18.45 2.22
N ALA A 132 2.76 19.07 1.40
CA ALA A 132 1.33 19.16 1.69
C ALA A 132 0.73 17.76 1.84
N ASP A 133 -0.23 17.62 2.73
CA ASP A 133 -0.97 16.38 2.90
C ASP A 133 -1.78 16.00 1.65
N GLN A 134 -2.03 14.71 1.48
CA GLN A 134 -2.87 14.20 0.40
C GLN A 134 -3.51 12.87 0.77
N GLU A 135 -4.70 12.64 0.23
CA GLU A 135 -5.36 11.34 0.28
C GLU A 135 -4.71 10.34 -0.69
N GLN A 136 -4.94 9.05 -0.48
CA GLN A 136 -4.61 8.04 -1.49
C GLN A 136 -5.45 8.26 -2.76
N GLY A 137 -4.86 7.95 -3.90
CA GLY A 137 -5.54 8.10 -5.19
C GLY A 137 -4.70 7.57 -6.33
N ALA A 138 -5.31 7.43 -7.50
CA ALA A 138 -4.62 6.97 -8.69
C ALA A 138 -3.42 7.87 -9.01
N GLY A 139 -2.25 7.25 -9.22
CA GLY A 139 -1.00 7.96 -9.52
C GLY A 139 -0.27 8.57 -8.32
N ARG A 140 -0.82 8.48 -7.10
CA ARG A 140 -0.13 8.91 -5.88
C ARG A 140 0.71 7.78 -5.30
N THR A 141 1.94 8.08 -4.94
CA THR A 141 2.88 7.12 -4.32
C THR A 141 2.70 7.00 -2.82
N TRP A 142 1.99 7.94 -2.19
CA TRP A 142 1.65 7.91 -0.78
C TRP A 142 0.38 8.71 -0.50
N GLY A 143 -0.23 8.50 0.67
CA GLY A 143 -1.35 9.31 1.13
C GLY A 143 -2.10 8.70 2.31
N ALA A 144 -2.98 9.52 2.88
CA ALA A 144 -3.91 9.09 3.91
C ALA A 144 -5.07 8.27 3.34
N ASP A 145 -5.57 7.33 4.14
CA ASP A 145 -6.81 6.62 3.93
C ASP A 145 -7.92 7.32 4.73
N ASN A 146 -8.72 8.11 4.01
CA ASN A 146 -9.80 8.95 4.55
C ASN A 146 -9.33 9.99 5.59
N GLY A 147 -10.25 10.44 6.43
CA GLY A 147 -10.05 11.48 7.44
C GLY A 147 -10.35 12.88 6.93
N MET A 148 -10.32 13.82 7.86
CA MET A 148 -10.53 15.24 7.63
C MET A 148 -9.27 16.01 8.00
N THR A 149 -9.09 17.16 7.36
CA THR A 149 -7.93 18.04 7.58
C THR A 149 -8.40 19.35 8.18
N ILE A 150 -7.60 19.92 9.07
CA ILE A 150 -7.85 21.24 9.61
C ILE A 150 -6.55 22.00 9.79
N ASP A 151 -6.63 23.32 9.62
CA ASP A 151 -5.54 24.26 9.73
C ASP A 151 -5.96 25.36 10.71
N ARG A 152 -5.25 25.48 11.83
CA ARG A 152 -5.49 26.43 12.92
C ARG A 152 -4.29 27.36 13.08
N PRO A 153 -4.09 28.30 12.15
CA PRO A 153 -2.90 29.14 12.15
C PRO A 153 -2.81 29.97 13.45
N ASN A 154 -1.61 30.04 14.04
CA ASN A 154 -1.32 30.78 15.25
C ASN A 154 -2.17 30.38 16.48
N VAL A 155 -2.57 29.11 16.60
CA VAL A 155 -3.32 28.59 17.76
C VAL A 155 -2.52 28.67 19.08
N GLY A 156 -1.22 28.96 19.02
CA GLY A 156 -0.38 29.20 20.20
C GLY A 156 0.43 27.98 20.63
N ILE A 157 0.89 27.17 19.67
CA ILE A 157 1.82 26.06 19.93
C ILE A 157 3.09 26.58 20.63
N THR A 158 3.50 25.92 21.71
CA THR A 158 4.71 26.26 22.47
C THR A 158 5.69 25.09 22.53
N GLY A 159 6.96 25.34 22.89
CA GLY A 159 7.96 24.28 23.07
C GLY A 159 8.58 23.74 21.78
N THR A 160 8.44 24.44 20.66
CA THR A 160 9.07 24.10 19.38
C THR A 160 9.41 25.36 18.57
N GLU A 161 10.44 25.29 17.73
CA GLU A 161 10.79 26.35 16.78
C GLU A 161 10.09 26.20 15.42
N ILE A 162 9.35 25.11 15.22
CA ILE A 162 8.62 24.77 13.99
C ILE A 162 7.13 24.63 14.29
N ALA A 163 6.54 25.61 14.98
CA ALA A 163 5.14 25.58 15.43
C ALA A 163 4.15 25.24 14.30
N ARG A 164 4.40 25.74 13.08
CA ARG A 164 3.52 25.59 11.92
C ARG A 164 3.06 24.15 11.67
N ILE A 165 3.95 23.17 11.76
CA ILE A 165 3.61 21.75 11.48
C ILE A 165 2.73 21.11 12.57
N TYR A 166 2.45 21.82 13.67
CA TYR A 166 1.55 21.40 14.75
C TYR A 166 0.26 22.23 14.79
N GLU A 167 0.13 23.20 13.89
CA GLU A 167 -1.09 24.02 13.71
C GLU A 167 -2.06 23.38 12.71
N THR A 168 -1.58 22.39 11.97
CA THR A 168 -2.29 21.53 11.04
C THR A 168 -2.42 20.13 11.62
N GLU A 169 -3.55 19.49 11.33
CA GLU A 169 -3.71 18.07 11.60
C GLU A 169 -4.59 17.40 10.55
N ARG A 170 -4.32 16.13 10.30
CA ARG A 170 -5.35 15.20 9.81
C ARG A 170 -5.92 14.47 11.01
N TYR A 171 -7.23 14.25 11.03
CA TYR A 171 -7.91 13.46 12.05
C TYR A 171 -8.94 12.51 11.44
N SER A 172 -9.39 11.52 12.23
CA SER A 172 -10.36 10.50 11.80
C SER A 172 -9.93 9.69 10.56
N MET A 173 -8.62 9.53 10.35
CA MET A 173 -8.06 8.70 9.28
C MET A 173 -7.89 7.24 9.73
N GLY A 174 -7.88 6.31 8.78
CA GLY A 174 -7.57 4.90 9.08
C GLY A 174 -6.07 4.61 9.03
N SER A 175 -5.37 5.15 8.03
CA SER A 175 -3.93 4.90 7.85
C SER A 175 -3.27 5.97 6.97
N TYR A 176 -1.95 5.99 6.99
CA TYR A 176 -1.14 6.50 5.87
C TYR A 176 -0.39 5.33 5.23
N LYS A 177 -0.32 5.31 3.90
CA LYS A 177 0.51 4.34 3.16
C LYS A 177 1.53 5.10 2.32
N PHE A 178 2.75 4.59 2.31
CA PHE A 178 3.87 5.17 1.60
C PHE A 178 4.54 4.10 0.74
N THR A 179 4.66 4.38 -0.55
CA THR A 179 5.56 3.63 -1.43
C THR A 179 6.96 4.18 -1.23
N VAL A 180 7.82 3.40 -0.59
CA VAL A 180 9.20 3.77 -0.27
C VAL A 180 10.15 2.68 -0.76
N PRO A 181 11.42 3.01 -1.04
CA PRO A 181 12.45 2.00 -1.30
C PRO A 181 12.50 0.93 -0.20
N ASN A 182 12.88 -0.31 -0.54
CA ASN A 182 13.20 -1.29 0.49
C ASN A 182 14.43 -0.83 1.28
N GLY A 183 14.39 -1.03 2.59
CA GLY A 183 15.45 -0.57 3.49
C GLY A 183 14.98 -0.39 4.92
N LYS A 184 15.85 0.21 5.73
CA LYS A 184 15.53 0.60 7.10
C LYS A 184 15.31 2.10 7.17
N TYR A 185 14.38 2.49 8.04
CA TYR A 185 13.96 3.86 8.20
C TYR A 185 13.84 4.24 9.68
N THR A 186 14.20 5.49 9.96
CA THR A 186 13.73 6.22 11.12
C THR A 186 12.41 6.89 10.74
N VAL A 187 11.33 6.54 11.45
CA VAL A 187 10.00 7.14 11.31
C VAL A 187 9.73 8.04 12.52
N ARG A 188 9.34 9.29 12.28
CA ARG A 188 8.92 10.23 13.34
C ARG A 188 7.48 10.63 13.14
N LEU A 189 6.70 10.51 14.20
CA LEU A 189 5.30 10.90 14.25
C LEU A 189 5.15 12.11 15.17
N HIS A 190 4.57 13.17 14.65
CA HIS A 190 4.40 14.46 15.30
C HIS A 190 2.93 14.66 15.66
N PHE A 191 2.68 14.98 16.93
CA PHE A 191 1.35 15.19 17.48
C PHE A 191 1.32 16.47 18.32
N ALA A 192 0.15 17.09 18.42
CA ALA A 192 -0.15 18.12 19.41
C ALA A 192 -1.67 18.16 19.62
N GLU A 193 -2.15 18.12 20.86
CA GLU A 193 -3.58 18.33 21.09
C GLU A 193 -3.93 19.81 20.91
N THR A 194 -4.71 20.11 19.88
CA THR A 194 -5.10 21.48 19.49
C THR A 194 -6.61 21.68 19.41
N PHE A 195 -7.40 20.61 19.59
CA PHE A 195 -8.85 20.71 19.56
C PHE A 195 -9.36 21.16 20.92
N GLU A 196 -9.96 22.36 20.98
CA GLU A 196 -10.47 22.98 22.21
C GLU A 196 -11.54 22.14 22.93
N GLY A 197 -12.18 21.19 22.23
CA GLY A 197 -13.10 20.24 22.84
C GLY A 197 -12.43 19.20 23.75
N ILE A 198 -11.10 19.05 23.69
CA ILE A 198 -10.32 18.19 24.58
C ILE A 198 -9.74 19.04 25.71
N THR A 199 -10.47 19.11 26.82
CA THR A 199 -10.14 19.97 27.97
C THR A 199 -9.39 19.23 29.08
N GLY A 200 -9.11 17.94 28.92
CA GLY A 200 -8.49 17.12 29.96
C GLY A 200 -8.03 15.75 29.49
N PRO A 201 -7.31 15.01 30.36
CA PRO A 201 -6.96 13.60 30.14
C PRO A 201 -8.19 12.73 29.85
N GLU A 202 -7.96 11.62 29.16
CA GLU A 202 -8.90 10.53 28.88
C GLU A 202 -10.10 10.93 28.01
N MET A 203 -10.11 12.17 27.49
CA MET A 203 -11.13 12.66 26.54
C MET A 203 -10.80 12.31 25.09
N ARG A 204 -9.52 12.07 24.76
CA ARG A 204 -9.08 11.51 23.48
C ARG A 204 -8.00 10.48 23.73
N VAL A 205 -8.25 9.26 23.28
CA VAL A 205 -7.34 8.12 23.41
C VAL A 205 -7.36 7.33 22.10
N PHE A 206 -6.20 7.10 21.50
CA PHE A 206 -6.10 6.32 20.27
C PHE A 206 -4.78 5.57 20.20
N SER A 207 -4.71 4.54 19.35
CA SER A 207 -3.50 3.75 19.13
C SER A 207 -2.91 4.03 17.75
N VAL A 208 -1.60 3.88 17.62
CA VAL A 208 -0.86 4.08 16.37
C VAL A 208 0.06 2.88 16.13
N SER A 209 -0.04 2.26 14.96
CA SER A 209 0.83 1.15 14.55
C SER A 209 1.87 1.60 13.52
N VAL A 210 3.10 1.12 13.70
CA VAL A 210 4.23 1.29 12.76
C VAL A 210 4.80 -0.11 12.50
N PRO A 211 5.27 -0.44 11.28
CA PRO A 211 5.78 -1.78 10.99
C PRO A 211 7.03 -2.10 11.79
N GLY A 212 7.09 -3.28 12.42
CA GLY A 212 8.26 -3.74 13.18
C GLY A 212 8.15 -3.44 14.68
N PRO A 213 8.60 -2.26 15.18
CA PRO A 213 8.56 -1.93 16.60
C PRO A 213 7.17 -2.01 17.23
N ALA A 214 7.12 -2.15 18.56
CA ALA A 214 5.86 -2.03 19.29
C ALA A 214 5.27 -0.63 19.06
N GLY A 215 4.11 -0.56 18.39
CA GLY A 215 3.37 0.68 18.19
C GLY A 215 2.89 1.31 19.51
N LEU A 216 2.33 2.51 19.42
CA LEU A 216 1.73 3.21 20.56
C LEU A 216 0.35 2.67 20.82
N LYS A 217 0.11 2.22 22.04
CA LYS A 217 -1.22 1.85 22.53
C LYS A 217 -1.73 2.92 23.46
N ASP A 218 -3.03 3.22 23.34
CA ASP A 218 -3.78 4.07 24.25
C ASP A 218 -3.12 5.45 24.48
N LEU A 219 -2.66 6.08 23.40
CA LEU A 219 -2.06 7.40 23.43
C LEU A 219 -3.11 8.46 23.82
N ASP A 220 -2.82 9.14 24.93
CA ASP A 220 -3.51 10.33 25.40
C ASP A 220 -2.53 11.49 25.39
N LEU A 221 -2.67 12.37 24.40
CA LEU A 221 -1.79 13.53 24.21
C LEU A 221 -1.91 14.52 25.37
N PHE A 222 -3.13 14.78 25.84
CA PHE A 222 -3.38 15.74 26.92
C PHE A 222 -2.72 15.28 28.22
N LYS A 223 -2.83 13.98 28.55
CA LYS A 223 -2.15 13.39 29.71
C LYS A 223 -0.64 13.36 29.57
N THR A 224 -0.14 13.17 28.34
CA THR A 224 1.31 13.01 28.10
C THR A 224 2.05 14.34 28.07
N VAL A 225 1.54 15.33 27.33
CA VAL A 225 2.20 16.63 27.13
C VAL A 225 1.31 17.82 27.44
N GLY A 226 -0.02 17.66 27.45
CA GLY A 226 -0.98 18.73 27.66
C GLY A 226 -1.44 19.41 26.36
N PHE A 227 -2.28 20.43 26.52
CA PHE A 227 -2.82 21.21 25.40
C PHE A 227 -1.74 22.10 24.75
N LEU A 228 -1.78 22.23 23.41
CA LEU A 228 -0.89 23.07 22.58
C LEU A 228 0.61 22.80 22.77
N LYS A 229 0.94 21.55 23.11
CA LYS A 229 2.31 21.09 23.32
C LYS A 229 2.65 19.94 22.37
N PRO A 230 3.74 20.05 21.60
CA PRO A 230 4.23 18.99 20.74
C PRO A 230 4.60 17.71 21.48
N LEU A 231 4.33 16.58 20.85
CA LEU A 231 4.90 15.27 21.15
C LEU A 231 5.50 14.67 19.87
N VAL A 232 6.74 14.21 19.94
CA VAL A 232 7.39 13.47 18.85
C VAL A 232 7.65 12.04 19.30
N LYS A 233 7.27 11.07 18.48
CA LYS A 233 7.55 9.65 18.69
C LYS A 233 8.42 9.13 17.56
N GLU A 234 9.62 8.71 17.89
CA GLU A 234 10.62 8.21 16.95
C GLU A 234 10.70 6.67 17.02
N TYR A 235 10.72 6.05 15.85
CA TYR A 235 10.90 4.61 15.65
C TYR A 235 12.06 4.38 14.70
N GLN A 236 13.14 3.81 15.20
CA GLN A 236 14.32 3.45 14.42
C GLN A 236 14.22 1.99 13.96
N GLY A 237 14.93 1.66 12.88
CA GLY A 237 15.05 0.31 12.35
C GLY A 237 13.76 -0.24 11.73
N VAL A 238 12.83 0.64 11.30
CA VAL A 238 11.60 0.22 10.61
C VAL A 238 11.97 -0.40 9.27
N SER A 239 11.83 -1.72 9.16
CA SER A 239 12.21 -2.49 7.97
C SER A 239 11.08 -2.50 6.93
N VAL A 240 11.41 -2.17 5.69
CA VAL A 240 10.50 -2.23 4.53
C VAL A 240 11.07 -3.21 3.50
N GLU A 241 10.30 -4.26 3.19
CA GLU A 241 10.74 -5.35 2.30
C GLU A 241 9.90 -5.48 1.01
N ASN A 242 8.71 -4.89 1.00
CA ASN A 242 7.75 -4.97 -0.12
C ASN A 242 7.48 -3.60 -0.76
N GLY A 243 8.33 -2.63 -0.48
CA GLY A 243 8.23 -1.25 -0.97
C GLY A 243 7.09 -0.45 -0.34
N GLN A 244 6.46 -0.95 0.73
CA GLN A 244 5.34 -0.28 1.39
C GLN A 244 5.61 -0.10 2.89
N LEU A 245 5.43 1.14 3.36
CA LEU A 245 5.38 1.48 4.77
C LEU A 245 3.95 1.95 5.09
N GLY A 246 3.29 1.29 6.03
CA GLY A 246 1.94 1.64 6.49
C GLY A 246 1.95 2.08 7.94
N ILE A 247 1.36 3.24 8.22
CA ILE A 247 1.12 3.73 9.59
C ILE A 247 -0.38 3.66 9.84
N GLY A 248 -0.82 2.86 10.82
CA GLY A 248 -2.23 2.68 11.13
C GLY A 248 -2.67 3.51 12.34
N PHE A 249 -3.91 3.96 12.35
CA PHE A 249 -4.52 4.69 13.46
C PHE A 249 -5.79 3.95 13.90
N THR A 250 -5.97 3.79 15.21
CA THR A 250 -7.11 3.07 15.77
C THR A 250 -7.76 3.91 16.87
N PRO A 251 -9.03 4.33 16.71
CA PRO A 251 -9.74 5.07 17.74
C PRO A 251 -10.02 4.19 18.96
N ASN A 252 -9.89 4.75 20.16
CA ASN A 252 -10.48 4.18 21.38
C ASN A 252 -11.53 5.13 21.97
N ILE A 253 -11.15 6.38 22.23
CA ILE A 253 -12.03 7.48 22.67
C ILE A 253 -11.74 8.68 21.77
N GLU A 254 -12.77 9.19 21.10
CA GLU A 254 -12.65 10.28 20.11
C GLU A 254 -11.72 9.92 18.92
N ASN A 255 -11.64 10.80 17.93
CA ASN A 255 -10.92 10.56 16.68
C ASN A 255 -9.39 10.58 16.86
N PRO A 256 -8.63 9.67 16.21
CA PRO A 256 -7.18 9.77 16.10
C PRO A 256 -6.77 11.02 15.33
N GLN A 257 -5.58 11.55 15.62
CA GLN A 257 -5.02 12.71 14.93
C GLN A 257 -3.51 12.56 14.73
N ILE A 258 -2.97 13.30 13.76
CA ILE A 258 -1.54 13.47 13.56
C ILE A 258 -1.26 14.81 12.86
N CYS A 259 -0.20 15.48 13.28
CA CYS A 259 0.21 16.78 12.74
C CYS A 259 1.33 16.66 11.70
N GLY A 260 2.22 15.67 11.84
CA GLY A 260 3.28 15.47 10.86
C GLY A 260 3.91 14.08 10.89
N ILE A 261 4.50 13.70 9.76
CA ILE A 261 5.18 12.41 9.58
C ILE A 261 6.53 12.65 8.90
N GLU A 262 7.62 12.13 9.46
CA GLU A 262 8.91 12.01 8.78
C GLU A 262 9.24 10.54 8.51
N ILE A 263 9.75 10.24 7.32
CA ILE A 263 10.31 8.95 6.92
C ILE A 263 11.71 9.22 6.38
N LEU A 264 12.72 8.84 7.17
CA LEU A 264 14.12 9.12 6.92
C LEU A 264 14.85 7.79 6.77
N ALA A 265 15.52 7.55 5.65
CA ALA A 265 16.32 6.34 5.51
C ALA A 265 17.52 6.33 6.44
N GLU A 266 17.87 5.13 6.89
CA GLU A 266 19.03 4.84 7.73
C GLU A 266 20.28 4.44 6.91
#